data_AF-A0A938SNT7-F1
#
_entry.id   AF-A0A938SNT7-F1
#
_cell.length_a   1.000
_cell.length_b   1.000
_cell.length_c   1.000
_cell.angle_alpha   90.00
_cell.angle_beta   90.00
_cell.angle_gamma   90.00
#
_symmetry.space_group_name_H-M   'P 1'
#
loop_
_entity.id
_entity.type
_entity.pdbx_description
1 polymer ?
#
loop_
_entity_poly.entity_id
_entity_poly.type
_entity_poly.pdbx_seq_one_letter_code
_entity_poly.pdbx_strand_id
1 'polypeptide(L)'
;MPILEVGDDGVLQVPGELLAGAQPHAQFELDVLGEVVVLRPAGKERPFWRQATPGERAEAFEQWARTSPPEAPDLPAEALHRESIYD
;
A
#
# COMPACT_ATOMS: atom_id res chain seq x y z
N MET A 1 -12.94 -8.26 -17.33
CA MET A 1 -11.75 -7.38 -17.28
C MET A 1 -11.89 -6.40 -18.43
N PRO A 2 -11.98 -5.09 -18.18
CA PRO A 2 -12.00 -4.11 -19.26
C PRO A 2 -10.63 -4.12 -19.97
N ILE A 3 -10.65 -4.08 -21.31
CA ILE A 3 -9.46 -3.86 -22.14
C ILE A 3 -9.54 -2.41 -22.61
N LEU A 4 -8.44 -1.68 -22.46
CA LEU A 4 -8.32 -0.29 -22.89
C LEU A 4 -7.35 -0.23 -24.06
N GLU A 5 -7.70 0.53 -25.08
CA GLU A 5 -6.86 0.77 -26.25
C GLU A 5 -6.29 2.20 -26.20
N VAL A 6 -5.11 2.37 -26.77
CA VAL A 6 -4.45 3.68 -26.88
C VAL A 6 -5.10 4.43 -28.04
N GLY A 7 -5.45 5.70 -27.82
CA GLY A 7 -6.01 6.54 -28.87
C GLY A 7 -4.99 6.92 -29.95
N ASP A 8 -5.46 7.51 -31.05
CA ASP A 8 -4.60 7.97 -32.14
C ASP A 8 -3.62 9.10 -31.71
N ASP A 9 -3.92 9.76 -30.59
CA ASP A 9 -3.06 10.74 -29.94
C ASP A 9 -1.95 10.12 -29.08
N GLY A 10 -1.90 8.79 -28.99
CA GLY A 10 -0.96 8.04 -28.17
C GLY A 10 -1.31 8.02 -26.68
N VAL A 11 -2.52 8.44 -26.29
CA VAL A 11 -2.95 8.50 -24.88
C VAL A 11 -3.84 7.31 -24.54
N LEU A 12 -3.54 6.65 -23.41
CA LEU A 12 -4.42 5.63 -22.83
C LEU A 12 -5.44 6.31 -21.90
N GLN A 13 -6.72 6.25 -22.25
CA GLN A 13 -7.78 6.81 -21.43
C GLN A 13 -8.28 5.79 -20.40
N VAL A 14 -8.16 6.13 -19.11
CA VAL A 14 -8.64 5.28 -18.01
C VAL A 14 -9.92 5.90 -17.43
N PRO A 15 -11.05 5.16 -17.40
CA PRO A 15 -12.28 5.61 -16.75
C PRO A 15 -12.06 5.95 -15.27
N GLY A 16 -12.60 7.08 -14.81
CA GLY A 16 -12.40 7.58 -13.44
C GLY A 16 -12.99 6.66 -12.36
N GLU A 17 -13.98 5.85 -12.71
CA GLU A 17 -14.59 4.84 -11.83
C GLU A 17 -13.58 3.76 -11.44
N LEU A 18 -12.63 3.44 -12.33
CA LEU A 18 -11.54 2.50 -12.03
C LEU A 18 -10.47 3.14 -11.11
N LEU A 19 -10.43 4.46 -11.04
CA LEU A 19 -9.50 5.23 -10.21
C LEU A 19 -10.14 5.64 -8.86
N ALA A 20 -10.98 4.76 -8.30
CA ALA A 20 -11.68 4.97 -7.03
C ALA A 20 -12.55 6.25 -6.99
N GLY A 21 -13.17 6.61 -8.12
CA GLY A 21 -14.03 7.80 -8.22
C GLY A 21 -13.24 9.11 -8.30
N ALA A 22 -12.12 9.09 -9.02
CA ALA A 22 -11.27 10.26 -9.21
C ALA A 22 -12.06 11.45 -9.78
N GLN A 23 -11.88 12.62 -9.15
CA GLN A 23 -12.49 13.87 -9.60
C GLN A 23 -11.71 14.47 -10.77
N PRO A 24 -12.32 15.37 -11.57
CA PRO A 24 -11.60 16.16 -12.55
C PRO A 24 -10.37 16.82 -11.93
N HIS A 25 -9.25 16.82 -12.67
CA HIS A 25 -7.96 17.35 -12.23
C HIS A 25 -7.27 16.60 -11.07
N ALA A 26 -7.77 15.43 -10.65
CA ALA A 26 -7.03 14.55 -9.75
C ALA A 26 -5.69 14.17 -10.37
N GLN A 27 -4.62 14.32 -9.59
CA GLN A 27 -3.26 14.02 -10.02
C GLN A 27 -2.88 12.60 -9.59
N PHE A 28 -2.13 11.91 -10.46
CA PHE A 28 -1.61 10.58 -10.19
C PHE A 28 -0.12 10.53 -10.47
N GLU A 29 0.63 9.90 -9.57
CA GLU A 29 1.99 9.45 -9.81
C GLU A 29 1.96 8.16 -10.63
N LEU A 30 2.87 8.07 -11.60
CA LEU A 30 3.01 6.92 -12.48
C LEU A 30 4.33 6.22 -12.14
N ASP A 31 4.23 4.95 -11.75
CA ASP A 31 5.39 4.08 -11.54
C ASP A 31 5.38 2.94 -12.57
N VAL A 32 6.52 2.69 -13.23
CA VAL A 32 6.70 1.58 -14.17
C VAL A 32 7.45 0.45 -13.47
N LEU A 33 6.80 -0.70 -13.34
CA LEU A 33 7.33 -1.91 -12.72
C LEU A 33 7.41 -3.02 -13.77
N GLY A 34 8.51 -3.03 -14.53
CA GLY A 34 8.66 -3.94 -15.67
C GLY A 34 7.62 -3.63 -16.75
N GLU A 35 6.72 -4.57 -17.01
CA GLU A 35 5.62 -4.42 -17.99
C GLU A 35 4.34 -3.84 -17.37
N VAL A 36 4.34 -3.56 -16.07
CA VAL A 36 3.15 -3.05 -15.35
C VAL A 36 3.29 -1.55 -15.11
N VAL A 37 2.28 -0.79 -15.52
CA VAL A 37 2.12 0.61 -15.14
C VAL A 37 1.21 0.70 -13.92
N VAL A 38 1.66 1.37 -12.87
CA VAL A 38 0.89 1.58 -11.64
C VAL A 38 0.59 3.07 -11.48
N LEU A 39 -0.69 3.42 -11.43
CA LEU A 39 -1.18 4.76 -11.13
C LEU A 39 -1.51 4.87 -9.63
N ARG A 40 -1.04 5.92 -8.96
CA ARG A 40 -1.31 6.19 -7.54
C ARG A 40 -1.72 7.65 -7.35
N PRO A 41 -2.74 7.97 -6.55
CA PRO A 41 -3.09 9.36 -6.28
C PRO A 41 -1.87 10.14 -5.77
N ALA A 42 -1.53 11.24 -6.44
CA ALA A 42 -0.40 12.09 -6.07
C ALA A 42 -0.67 12.79 -4.73
N GLY A 43 0.37 13.02 -3.95
CA GLY A 43 0.27 13.71 -2.67
C GLY A 43 -0.27 12.86 -1.51
N LYS A 44 -0.63 11.58 -1.74
CA LYS A 44 -0.73 10.62 -0.64
C LYS A 44 0.67 10.20 -0.23
N GLU A 45 1.03 10.51 1.01
CA GLU A 45 2.30 10.12 1.60
C GLU A 45 2.48 8.60 1.42
N ARG A 46 3.54 8.18 0.72
CA ARG A 46 3.81 6.75 0.53
C ARG A 46 4.13 6.16 1.91
N PRO A 47 3.65 4.95 2.25
CA PRO A 47 4.00 4.33 3.53
C PRO A 47 5.52 4.29 3.70
N PHE A 48 6.02 4.56 4.91
CA PHE A 48 7.45 4.64 5.22
C PHE A 48 8.27 3.52 4.56
N TRP A 49 7.81 2.27 4.67
CA TRP A 49 8.51 1.09 4.12
C TRP A 49 8.68 1.07 2.58
N ARG A 50 7.89 1.86 1.84
CA ARG A 50 8.05 2.03 0.38
C ARG A 50 9.07 3.09 0.01
N GLN A 51 9.26 4.09 0.88
CA GLN A 51 10.21 5.18 0.65
C GLN A 51 11.58 4.88 1.25
N ALA A 52 11.59 4.13 2.35
CA ALA A 52 12.78 3.79 3.10
C ALA A 52 13.70 2.85 2.33
N THR A 53 14.98 3.20 2.32
CA THR A 53 16.08 2.32 1.93
C THR A 53 16.12 1.06 2.81
N PRO A 54 16.79 -0.01 2.36
CA PRO A 54 16.97 -1.20 3.19
C PRO A 54 17.56 -0.90 4.58
N GLY A 55 18.49 0.06 4.69
CA GLY A 55 19.08 0.47 5.96
C GLY A 55 18.10 1.18 6.89
N GLU A 56 17.34 2.15 6.37
CA GLU A 56 16.31 2.85 7.15
C GLU A 56 15.20 1.92 7.63
N ARG A 57 14.86 0.89 6.84
CA ARG A 57 13.91 -0.14 7.28
C ARG A 57 14.44 -0.99 8.42
N ALA A 58 15.72 -1.37 8.37
CA ALA A 58 16.36 -2.13 9.44
C ALA A 58 16.40 -1.30 10.73
N GLU A 59 16.78 -0.03 10.63
CA GLU A 59 16.81 0.88 11.78
C GLU A 59 15.42 1.09 12.39
N ALA A 60 14.40 1.35 11.57
CA ALA A 60 13.03 1.49 12.06
C ALA A 60 12.51 0.23 12.75
N PHE A 61 12.88 -0.96 12.25
CA PHE A 61 12.54 -2.22 12.90
C PHE A 61 13.25 -2.36 14.25
N GLU A 62 14.55 -2.05 14.32
CA GLU A 62 15.28 -2.07 15.59
C GLU A 62 14.70 -1.10 16.62
N GLN A 63 14.30 0.10 16.20
CA GLN A 63 13.64 1.08 17.06
C GLN A 63 12.28 0.58 17.57
N TRP A 64 11.46 0.00 16.69
CA TRP A 64 10.20 -0.63 17.08
C TRP A 64 10.43 -1.74 18.11
N ALA A 65 11.40 -2.64 17.87
CA ALA A 65 11.69 -3.77 18.75
C ALA A 65 12.21 -3.33 20.13
N ARG A 66 12.83 -2.15 20.23
CA ARG A 66 13.29 -1.55 21.50
C ARG A 66 12.21 -0.75 22.21
N THR A 67 11.10 -0.45 21.54
CA THR A 67 9.97 0.24 22.15
C THR A 67 9.25 -0.72 23.08
N SER A 68 9.05 -0.33 24.34
CA SER A 68 8.22 -1.11 25.25
C SER A 68 6.82 -1.28 24.65
N PRO A 69 6.27 -2.50 24.60
CA PRO A 69 4.90 -2.68 24.15
C PRO A 69 3.96 -1.83 25.00
N PRO A 70 2.88 -1.30 24.42
CA PRO A 70 1.87 -0.57 25.18
C PRO A 70 1.32 -1.46 26.28
N GLU A 71 0.95 -0.85 27.41
CA GLU A 71 0.29 -1.56 28.50
C GLU A 71 -1.02 -2.14 27.95
N ALA A 72 -1.06 -3.46 27.85
CA ALA A 72 -2.15 -4.21 27.26
C ALA A 72 -2.53 -5.34 28.23
N PRO A 73 -3.82 -5.73 28.29
CA PRO A 73 -4.21 -6.88 29.07
C PRO A 73 -3.51 -8.13 28.53
N ASP A 74 -3.20 -9.06 29.44
CA ASP A 74 -2.69 -10.37 29.06
C ASP A 74 -3.65 -11.03 28.05
N LEU A 75 -3.07 -11.75 27.08
CA LEU A 75 -3.86 -12.56 26.17
C LEU A 75 -4.63 -13.61 27.00
N PRO A 76 -5.94 -13.80 26.73
CA PRO A 76 -6.69 -14.87 27.37
C PRO A 76 -6.04 -16.21 27.03
N ALA A 77 -6.04 -17.15 27.98
CA ALA A 77 -5.37 -18.44 27.81
C ALA A 77 -5.85 -19.15 26.54
N GLU A 78 -7.15 -19.03 26.26
CA GLU A 78 -7.84 -19.53 25.07
C GLU A 78 -7.20 -19.05 23.77
N ALA A 79 -6.68 -17.82 23.70
CA ALA A 79 -6.03 -17.27 22.50
C ALA A 79 -4.62 -17.84 22.23
N LEU A 80 -4.04 -18.55 23.20
CA LEU A 80 -2.75 -19.24 23.06
C LEU A 80 -2.93 -20.70 22.62
N HIS A 81 -4.16 -21.21 22.60
CA HIS A 81 -4.47 -22.57 22.16
C HIS A 81 -4.40 -22.66 20.63
N ARG A 82 -3.72 -23.71 20.13
CA ARG A 82 -3.62 -23.94 18.68
C ARG A 82 -5.01 -24.14 18.06
N GLU A 83 -5.94 -24.68 18.82
CA GLU A 83 -7.31 -24.94 18.43
C GLU A 83 -8.09 -23.65 18.11
N SER A 84 -7.79 -22.54 18.81
CA SER A 84 -8.50 -21.27 18.65
C SER A 84 -8.05 -20.45 17.43
N ILE A 85 -7.03 -20.89 16.69
CA ILE A 85 -6.50 -20.16 15.52
C ILE A 85 -7.42 -20.30 14.30
N TYR A 86 -8.27 -21.34 14.28
CA TYR A 86 -9.09 -21.71 13.12
C TYR A 86 -10.59 -21.65 13.36
N ASP A 87 -11.03 -21.26 14.57
CA ASP A 87 -12.43 -21.00 14.92
C ASP A 87 -12.83 -19.57 14.52
#